data_AF-A0A1A7X2Y1-F1
#
_entry.id   AF-A0A1A7X2Y1-F1
#
_cell.length_a   1.000
_cell.length_b   1.000
_cell.length_c   1.000
_cell.angle_alpha   90.00
_cell.angle_beta   90.00
_cell.angle_gamma   90.00
#
_symmetry.space_group_name_H-M   'P 1'
#
loop_
_entity.id
_entity.type
_entity.pdbx_description
1 polymer ?
#
loop_
_entity_poly.entity_id
_entity_poly.type
_entity_poly.pdbx_seq_one_letter_code
_entity_poly.pdbx_strand_id
1 'polypeptide(L)'
;YFSELRRKMNFAEAELACRGDGGRLLSIESESEQKVIEQLITELRPSDGDFWIGLRRNHGDEDSSSDCSSQYYWLDGSKSTFRNWHLDEPSCGYEVCVVMYHQPSAPPGQGGLYMFQWNDDNCETKNNFICKYTTERQLDPTLSPNSTQTDTFFPS
;
A
#
# COMPACT_ATOMS: atom_id res chain seq x y z
N TYR A 1 -4.52 24.01 -13.76
CA TYR A 1 -3.62 22.91 -14.17
C TYR A 1 -3.88 21.78 -13.19
N PHE A 2 -4.68 20.78 -13.57
CA PHE A 2 -5.05 19.64 -12.72
C PHE A 2 -4.83 18.36 -13.52
N SER A 3 -3.57 17.90 -13.58
CA SER A 3 -3.19 16.63 -14.22
C SER A 3 -2.85 15.52 -13.22
N GLU A 4 -2.78 15.84 -11.92
CA GLU A 4 -2.23 14.94 -10.89
C GLU A 4 -3.21 13.87 -10.39
N LEU A 5 -4.52 13.99 -10.63
CA LEU A 5 -5.52 13.05 -10.08
C LEU A 5 -5.78 11.79 -10.93
N ARG A 6 -5.06 11.57 -12.04
CA ARG A 6 -5.43 10.53 -13.02
C ARG A 6 -4.29 9.79 -13.72
N ARG A 7 -3.09 9.74 -13.14
CA ARG A 7 -2.02 8.93 -13.75
C ARG A 7 -1.88 7.61 -13.03
N LYS A 8 -2.42 6.56 -13.64
CA LYS A 8 -2.04 5.19 -13.32
C LYS A 8 -0.53 5.04 -13.48
N MET A 9 0.12 4.39 -12.53
CA MET A 9 1.58 4.28 -12.45
C MET A 9 1.98 2.81 -12.42
N ASN A 10 3.22 2.51 -12.83
CA ASN A 10 3.76 1.19 -12.54
C ASN A 10 4.12 1.09 -11.05
N PHE A 11 4.36 -0.12 -10.58
CA PHE A 11 4.55 -0.36 -9.15
C PHE A 11 5.68 0.48 -8.54
N ALA A 12 6.81 0.57 -9.25
CA ALA A 12 7.97 1.34 -8.80
C ALA A 12 7.70 2.86 -8.75
N GLU A 13 7.03 3.39 -9.77
CA GLU A 13 6.59 4.79 -9.80
C GLU A 13 5.59 5.10 -8.67
N ALA A 14 4.63 4.21 -8.43
CA ALA A 14 3.61 4.37 -7.39
C ALA A 14 4.23 4.37 -5.98
N GLU A 15 5.16 3.46 -5.71
CA GLU A 15 5.92 3.45 -4.46
C GLU A 15 6.78 4.71 -4.30
N LEU A 16 7.42 5.18 -5.37
CA LEU A 16 8.19 6.43 -5.35
C LEU A 16 7.28 7.62 -5.05
N ALA A 17 6.07 7.67 -5.61
CA ALA A 17 5.09 8.72 -5.34
C ALA A 17 4.68 8.72 -3.86
N CYS A 18 4.31 7.57 -3.29
CA CYS A 18 3.99 7.48 -1.87
C CYS A 18 5.16 7.90 -0.97
N ARG A 19 6.38 7.47 -1.31
CA ARG A 19 7.59 7.86 -0.57
C ARG A 19 7.89 9.35 -0.65
N GLY A 20 7.63 9.99 -1.80
CA GLY A 20 7.78 11.43 -2.00
C GLY A 20 6.97 12.24 -1.00
N ASP A 21 5.77 11.75 -0.66
CA ASP A 21 4.84 12.39 0.28
C ASP A 21 5.04 11.89 1.74
N GLY A 22 6.08 11.09 2.00
CA GLY A 22 6.40 10.57 3.33
C GLY A 22 5.58 9.35 3.76
N GLY A 23 4.86 8.72 2.85
CA GLY A 23 4.16 7.44 3.06
C GLY A 23 4.86 6.28 2.38
N ARG A 24 4.18 5.13 2.34
CA ARG A 24 4.54 3.92 1.57
C ARG A 24 3.30 3.42 0.85
N LEU A 25 3.44 2.57 -0.16
CA LEU A 25 2.29 1.82 -0.67
C LEU A 25 1.59 1.07 0.47
N LEU A 26 0.26 1.02 0.41
CA LEU A 26 -0.61 0.50 1.47
C LEU A 26 -0.21 -0.91 1.92
N SER A 27 0.11 -1.06 3.21
CA SER A 27 0.08 -2.35 3.88
C SER A 27 -1.31 -2.63 4.45
N ILE A 28 -1.74 -3.89 4.41
CA ILE A 28 -3.00 -4.34 5.02
C ILE A 28 -2.67 -5.46 5.99
N GLU A 29 -2.79 -5.15 7.27
CA GLU A 29 -2.23 -5.95 8.35
C GLU A 29 -3.26 -6.83 9.05
N SER A 30 -4.55 -6.59 8.79
CA SER A 30 -5.67 -7.34 9.37
C SER A 30 -6.93 -7.29 8.50
N GLU A 31 -7.86 -8.20 8.74
CA GLU A 31 -9.20 -8.19 8.13
C GLU A 31 -9.97 -6.90 8.46
N SER A 32 -9.80 -6.37 9.67
CA SER A 32 -10.43 -5.11 10.07
C SER A 32 -9.91 -3.93 9.27
N GLU A 33 -8.60 -3.88 9.02
CA GLU A 33 -8.00 -2.85 8.17
C GLU A 33 -8.47 -2.97 6.72
N GLN A 34 -8.51 -4.19 6.17
CA GLN A 34 -9.08 -4.45 4.84
C GLN A 34 -10.49 -3.85 4.72
N LYS A 35 -11.39 -4.12 5.67
CA LYS A 35 -12.76 -3.58 5.67
C LYS A 35 -12.81 -2.04 5.70
N VAL A 36 -11.92 -1.40 6.43
CA VAL A 36 -11.83 0.08 6.46
C VAL A 36 -11.40 0.62 5.09
N ILE A 37 -10.43 -0.02 4.44
CA ILE A 37 -9.97 0.36 3.10
C ILE A 37 -11.09 0.17 2.06
N GLU A 38 -11.83 -0.93 2.12
CA GLU A 38 -12.98 -1.20 1.23
C GLU A 38 -14.07 -0.13 1.36
N GLN A 39 -14.39 0.28 2.59
CA GLN A 39 -15.35 1.35 2.87
C GLN A 39 -14.85 2.67 2.28
N LEU A 40 -13.59 3.02 2.52
CA LEU A 40 -13.00 4.25 2.01
C LEU A 40 -13.04 4.31 0.47
N ILE A 41 -12.68 3.23 -0.22
CA ILE A 41 -12.74 3.16 -1.69
C ILE A 41 -14.18 3.31 -2.18
N THR A 42 -15.14 2.64 -1.52
CA THR A 42 -16.56 2.73 -1.85
C THR A 42 -17.09 4.15 -1.71
N GLU A 43 -16.68 4.87 -0.66
CA GLU A 43 -17.07 6.26 -0.41
C GLU A 43 -16.44 7.24 -1.40
N LEU A 44 -15.15 7.09 -1.69
CA LEU A 44 -14.41 7.95 -2.60
C LEU A 44 -14.81 7.79 -4.07
N ARG A 45 -15.36 6.62 -4.43
CA ARG A 45 -15.78 6.27 -5.81
C ARG A 45 -14.69 6.60 -6.84
N PRO A 46 -13.48 6.06 -6.69
CA PRO A 46 -12.38 6.34 -7.61
C PRO A 46 -12.68 5.80 -9.01
N SER A 47 -11.88 6.25 -9.99
CA SER A 47 -11.98 5.72 -11.35
C SER A 47 -11.68 4.23 -11.41
N ASP A 48 -12.30 3.58 -12.40
CA ASP A 48 -12.14 2.15 -12.69
C ASP A 48 -10.67 1.73 -12.87
N GLY A 49 -10.33 0.57 -12.31
CA GLY A 49 -9.01 -0.03 -12.35
C GLY A 49 -8.44 -0.34 -10.97
N ASP A 50 -7.57 -1.33 -10.95
CA ASP A 50 -7.02 -1.94 -9.74
C ASP A 50 -6.03 -1.01 -9.03
N PHE A 51 -5.77 -1.32 -7.76
CA PHE A 51 -4.90 -0.53 -6.90
C PHE A 51 -3.64 -1.30 -6.55
N TRP A 52 -2.47 -0.74 -6.83
CA TRP A 52 -1.23 -1.20 -6.21
C TRP A 52 -1.32 -1.08 -4.69
N ILE A 53 -0.95 -2.18 -4.02
CA ILE A 53 -0.70 -2.24 -2.58
C ILE A 53 0.76 -2.60 -2.33
N GLY A 54 1.27 -2.35 -1.13
CA GLY A 54 2.68 -2.45 -0.80
C GLY A 54 3.21 -3.87 -0.62
N LEU A 55 2.60 -4.89 -1.25
CA LEU A 55 3.00 -6.29 -1.15
C LEU A 55 3.75 -6.71 -2.41
N ARG A 56 4.90 -7.37 -2.24
CA ARG A 56 5.75 -7.80 -3.36
C ARG A 56 6.57 -9.06 -3.03
N ARG A 57 6.89 -9.86 -4.05
CA ARG A 57 7.89 -10.95 -4.03
C ARG A 57 9.14 -10.54 -4.82
N ASN A 58 10.31 -11.12 -4.53
CA ASN A 58 11.51 -10.84 -5.33
C ASN A 58 11.47 -11.59 -6.67
N HIS A 59 12.11 -11.03 -7.70
CA HIS A 59 12.30 -11.74 -8.96
C HIS A 59 13.28 -12.90 -8.77
N GLY A 60 12.96 -14.05 -9.34
CA GLY A 60 13.81 -15.24 -9.30
C GLY A 60 13.56 -16.18 -8.12
N ASP A 61 12.63 -15.84 -7.22
CA ASP A 61 12.03 -16.78 -6.28
C ASP A 61 10.98 -17.66 -7.02
N GLU A 62 11.37 -18.21 -8.17
CA GLU A 62 10.62 -19.25 -8.89
C GLU A 62 10.72 -20.53 -8.05
N ASP A 63 9.96 -20.55 -6.97
CA ASP A 63 9.84 -21.74 -6.18
C ASP A 63 8.98 -22.73 -6.95
N SER A 64 9.49 -23.95 -7.10
CA SER A 64 8.75 -25.07 -7.67
C SER A 64 7.55 -25.50 -6.82
N SER A 65 7.28 -24.79 -5.72
CA SER A 65 6.10 -24.96 -4.89
C SER A 65 4.87 -24.39 -5.59
N SER A 66 3.74 -25.07 -5.44
CA SER A 66 2.43 -24.56 -5.85
C SER A 66 1.91 -23.41 -4.97
N ASP A 67 2.66 -23.00 -3.95
CA ASP A 67 2.31 -21.93 -3.02
C ASP A 67 3.56 -21.10 -2.67
N CYS A 68 3.57 -19.85 -3.14
CA CYS A 68 4.59 -18.85 -2.89
C CYS A 68 4.07 -17.69 -2.02
N SER A 69 2.87 -17.80 -1.44
CA SER A 69 2.22 -16.74 -0.65
C SER A 69 3.11 -16.25 0.51
N SER A 70 3.91 -17.15 1.08
CA SER A 70 4.86 -16.86 2.17
C SER A 70 6.08 -16.02 1.74
N GLN A 71 6.38 -15.93 0.45
CA GLN A 71 7.54 -15.17 -0.07
C GLN A 71 7.22 -13.69 -0.29
N TYR A 72 5.94 -13.32 -0.23
CA TYR A 72 5.49 -11.94 -0.34
C TYR A 72 5.75 -11.15 0.94
N TYR A 73 6.40 -10.00 0.81
CA TYR A 73 6.74 -9.09 1.90
C TYR A 73 6.16 -7.68 1.68
N TRP A 74 5.87 -7.00 2.79
CA TRP A 74 5.40 -5.62 2.77
C TRP A 74 6.57 -4.64 2.62
N LEU A 75 6.44 -3.67 1.72
CA LEU A 75 7.46 -2.66 1.45
C LEU A 75 7.74 -1.78 2.68
N ASP A 76 6.72 -1.49 3.48
CA ASP A 76 6.82 -0.70 4.71
C ASP A 76 7.53 -1.45 5.86
N GLY A 77 7.84 -2.73 5.67
CA GLY A 77 8.50 -3.57 6.66
C GLY A 77 7.54 -4.28 7.61
N SER A 78 6.21 -4.09 7.47
CA SER A 78 5.21 -4.80 8.27
C SER A 78 5.42 -6.31 8.22
N LYS A 79 5.16 -6.97 9.35
CA LYS A 79 5.30 -8.42 9.53
C LYS A 79 3.97 -9.16 9.45
N SER A 80 2.90 -8.49 9.04
CA SER A 80 1.59 -9.14 8.96
C SER A 80 1.59 -10.29 7.94
N THR A 81 1.01 -11.41 8.40
CA THR A 81 0.73 -12.61 7.61
C THR A 81 -0.69 -12.62 7.04
N PHE A 82 -1.49 -11.58 7.28
CA PHE A 82 -2.82 -11.45 6.70
C PHE A 82 -2.75 -11.38 5.17
N ARG A 83 -3.58 -12.16 4.48
CA ARG A 83 -3.66 -12.17 3.02
C ARG A 83 -5.13 -12.25 2.59
N ASN A 84 -5.54 -11.39 1.66
CA ASN A 84 -6.87 -11.40 1.06
C ASN A 84 -6.80 -11.78 -0.43
N TRP A 85 -6.01 -12.80 -0.76
CA TRP A 85 -5.87 -13.29 -2.13
C TRP A 85 -7.22 -13.67 -2.74
N HIS A 86 -7.35 -13.44 -4.03
CA HIS A 86 -8.42 -14.03 -4.82
C HIS A 86 -8.26 -15.56 -4.86
N LEU A 87 -9.30 -16.28 -5.26
CA LEU A 87 -9.22 -17.72 -5.46
C LEU A 87 -8.13 -18.03 -6.50
N ASP A 88 -7.31 -19.03 -6.20
CA ASP A 88 -6.17 -19.47 -7.03
C ASP A 88 -5.02 -18.46 -7.17
N GLU A 89 -5.03 -17.37 -6.39
CA GLU A 89 -3.93 -16.41 -6.31
C GLU A 89 -3.08 -16.60 -5.03
N PRO A 90 -1.77 -16.25 -5.05
CA PRO A 90 -1.01 -15.72 -6.20
C PRO A 90 -0.69 -16.79 -7.25
N SER A 91 -0.56 -16.37 -8.51
CA SER A 91 -0.19 -17.23 -9.64
C SER A 91 1.22 -17.82 -9.50
N CYS A 92 2.06 -17.21 -8.66
CA CYS A 92 3.44 -17.64 -8.38
C CYS A 92 4.38 -17.67 -9.59
N GLY A 93 3.98 -17.07 -10.71
CA GLY A 93 4.75 -16.99 -11.95
C GLY A 93 5.75 -15.84 -11.96
N TYR A 94 5.76 -15.08 -13.05
CA TYR A 94 6.62 -13.89 -13.20
C TYR A 94 6.03 -12.62 -12.59
N GLU A 95 4.74 -12.66 -12.28
CA GLU A 95 4.02 -11.60 -11.61
C GLU A 95 4.41 -11.62 -10.12
N VAL A 96 4.81 -10.46 -9.61
CA VAL A 96 5.41 -10.36 -8.27
C VAL A 96 4.98 -9.11 -7.52
N CYS A 97 4.22 -8.22 -8.14
CA CYS A 97 3.68 -7.02 -7.52
C CYS A 97 2.18 -7.18 -7.31
N VAL A 98 1.63 -6.73 -6.19
CA VAL A 98 0.25 -7.08 -5.85
C VAL A 98 -0.70 -5.91 -6.08
N VAL A 99 -1.78 -6.20 -6.79
CA VAL A 99 -2.94 -5.32 -6.90
C VAL A 99 -4.08 -5.79 -6.01
N MET A 100 -4.90 -4.84 -5.58
CA MET A 100 -6.23 -5.07 -5.06
C MET A 100 -7.24 -4.71 -6.15
N TYR A 101 -8.13 -5.65 -6.49
CA TYR A 101 -9.09 -5.49 -7.56
C TYR A 101 -10.09 -4.36 -7.30
N HIS A 102 -10.29 -3.50 -8.30
CA HIS A 102 -11.32 -2.47 -8.29
C HIS A 102 -11.79 -2.17 -9.71
N GLN A 103 -12.78 -2.94 -10.17
CA GLN A 103 -13.36 -2.81 -11.51
C GLN A 103 -14.89 -2.75 -11.43
N PRO A 104 -15.48 -1.71 -10.82
CA PRO A 104 -16.94 -1.57 -10.71
C PRO A 104 -17.67 -1.54 -12.06
N SER A 105 -16.98 -1.30 -13.18
CA SER A 105 -17.56 -1.36 -14.52
C SER A 105 -17.64 -2.79 -15.11
N ALA A 106 -16.95 -3.76 -14.52
CA ALA A 106 -16.84 -5.11 -15.06
C ALA A 106 -18.20 -5.83 -15.06
N PRO A 107 -18.56 -6.54 -16.14
CA PRO A 107 -19.81 -7.28 -16.20
C PRO A 107 -19.80 -8.43 -15.20
N PRO A 108 -20.95 -8.77 -14.57
CA PRO A 108 -21.03 -9.94 -13.70
C PRO A 108 -20.80 -11.22 -14.52
N GLY A 109 -19.62 -11.83 -14.35
CA GLY A 109 -19.18 -13.05 -15.05
C GLY A 109 -19.02 -14.27 -14.14
N GLN A 110 -18.56 -15.39 -14.73
CA GLN A 110 -18.32 -16.68 -14.08
C GLN A 110 -17.04 -16.61 -13.22
N GLY A 111 -17.15 -15.89 -12.11
CA GLY A 111 -16.03 -15.41 -11.29
C GLY A 111 -16.49 -14.35 -10.28
N GLY A 112 -17.52 -13.59 -10.64
CA GLY A 112 -18.07 -12.53 -9.79
C GLY A 112 -17.24 -11.24 -9.85
N LEU A 113 -17.66 -10.28 -9.04
CA LEU A 113 -16.90 -9.07 -8.76
C LEU A 113 -15.79 -9.45 -7.77
N TYR A 114 -14.55 -9.66 -8.24
CA TYR A 114 -13.38 -9.90 -7.38
C TYR A 114 -12.97 -8.68 -6.54
N MET A 115 -13.87 -7.71 -6.43
CA MET A 115 -13.67 -6.42 -5.79
C MET A 115 -13.00 -6.62 -4.44
N PHE A 116 -11.91 -5.89 -4.25
CA PHE A 116 -11.12 -5.83 -3.02
C PHE A 116 -10.28 -7.08 -2.68
N GLN A 117 -10.39 -8.16 -3.45
CA GLN A 117 -9.47 -9.28 -3.36
C GLN A 117 -8.16 -8.97 -4.08
N TRP A 118 -7.10 -9.71 -3.75
CA TRP A 118 -5.75 -9.43 -4.21
C TRP A 118 -5.30 -10.38 -5.31
N ASN A 119 -4.45 -9.88 -6.21
CA ASN A 119 -3.86 -10.61 -7.33
C ASN A 119 -2.40 -10.22 -7.49
N ASP A 120 -1.52 -11.15 -7.89
CA ASP A 120 -0.21 -10.75 -8.37
C ASP A 120 -0.28 -10.34 -9.85
N ASP A 121 0.32 -9.19 -10.16
CA ASP A 121 0.29 -8.55 -11.46
C ASP A 121 1.73 -8.21 -11.87
N ASN A 122 1.90 -8.02 -13.17
CA ASN A 122 3.12 -7.52 -13.76
C ASN A 122 3.42 -6.13 -13.21
N CYS A 123 4.56 -5.97 -12.54
CA CYS A 123 4.99 -4.72 -11.93
C CYS A 123 5.02 -3.52 -12.89
N GLU A 124 5.11 -3.74 -14.20
CA GLU A 124 5.11 -2.70 -15.24
C GLU A 124 3.71 -2.23 -15.66
N THR A 125 2.64 -2.96 -15.28
CA THR A 125 1.25 -2.57 -15.52
C THR A 125 0.98 -1.20 -14.90
N LYS A 126 0.18 -0.36 -15.57
CA LYS A 126 -0.20 0.95 -15.04
C LYS A 126 -1.53 0.82 -14.30
N ASN A 127 -1.48 0.87 -12.97
CA ASN A 127 -2.64 0.78 -12.08
C ASN A 127 -2.82 2.04 -11.22
N ASN A 128 -3.99 2.18 -10.58
CA ASN A 128 -4.15 3.14 -9.49
C ASN A 128 -3.27 2.69 -8.30
N PHE A 129 -3.16 3.50 -7.25
CA PHE A 129 -2.38 3.13 -6.06
C PHE A 129 -2.92 3.79 -4.79
N ILE A 130 -2.65 3.18 -3.64
CA ILE A 130 -3.04 3.70 -2.33
C ILE A 130 -1.80 3.84 -1.47
N CYS A 131 -1.60 5.02 -0.88
CA CYS A 131 -0.53 5.28 0.07
C CYS A 131 -1.05 5.19 1.50
N LYS A 132 -0.27 4.57 2.39
CA LYS A 132 -0.46 4.60 3.84
C LYS A 132 0.64 5.47 4.46
N TYR A 133 0.23 6.35 5.36
CA TYR A 133 1.13 7.28 6.05
C TYR A 133 1.16 6.93 7.53
N THR A 134 2.36 6.81 8.10
CA THR A 134 2.52 6.68 9.55
C THR A 134 2.55 8.06 10.18
N THR A 135 1.96 8.20 11.37
CA THR A 135 1.95 9.45 12.14
C THR A 135 3.31 9.79 12.76
N GLU A 136 4.34 8.98 12.54
CA GLU A 136 5.68 9.13 13.15
C GLU A 136 6.39 10.43 12.76
N ARG A 137 5.95 11.15 11.71
CA ARG A 137 6.49 12.47 11.34
C ARG A 137 6.05 13.62 12.27
N GLN A 138 5.12 13.41 13.21
CA GLN A 138 4.67 14.49 14.10
C GLN A 138 5.35 14.51 15.48
N LEU A 139 6.23 13.54 15.77
CA LEU A 139 6.99 13.48 17.02
C LEU A 139 8.49 13.59 16.76
N ASP A 140 8.93 14.68 16.15
CA ASP A 140 10.27 15.22 16.43
C ASP A 140 10.13 16.26 17.58
N PRO A 141 10.29 15.88 18.85
CA PRO A 141 10.21 16.82 19.98
C PRO A 141 11.51 17.65 20.15
N THR A 142 12.20 18.01 19.06
CA THR A 142 13.52 18.68 19.15
C THR A 142 13.49 20.19 18.93
N LEU A 143 12.33 20.83 18.78
CA LEU A 143 12.24 22.30 18.78
C LEU A 143 11.08 22.80 19.65
N SER A 144 11.20 22.62 20.97
CA SER A 144 10.41 23.37 21.94
C SER A 144 11.01 24.78 22.12
N PRO A 145 10.25 25.87 21.88
CA PRO A 145 10.72 27.22 22.14
C PRO A 145 10.53 27.60 23.62
N ASN A 146 11.63 27.98 24.26
CA ASN A 146 11.76 28.90 25.39
C ASN A 146 11.23 28.51 26.80
N SER A 147 12.13 28.51 27.79
CA SER A 147 11.91 29.22 29.07
C SER A 147 13.22 29.50 29.83
N THR A 148 13.55 30.80 29.85
CA THR A 148 13.98 31.56 31.04
C THR A 148 15.40 31.33 31.59
N GLN A 149 16.31 32.16 31.09
CA GLN A 149 17.50 32.61 31.81
C GLN A 149 17.07 33.17 33.18
N THR A 150 17.46 32.48 34.26
CA THR A 150 17.35 33.00 35.63
C THR A 150 18.73 33.50 36.04
N ASP A 151 18.89 34.82 36.02
CA ASP A 151 19.91 35.50 36.79
C ASP A 151 19.70 35.18 38.28
N THR A 152 20.73 34.65 38.95
CA THR A 152 20.86 34.76 40.40
C THR A 152 22.33 34.94 40.77
N PHE A 153 22.68 36.19 41.07
CA PHE A 153 23.79 36.57 41.94
C PHE A 153 23.55 36.01 43.36
N PHE A 154 24.63 35.59 44.06
CA PHE A 154 25.10 36.06 45.39
C PHE A 154 26.05 35.04 46.09
N PRO A 155 26.83 35.42 47.12
CA PRO A 155 28.30 35.35 47.08
C PRO A 155 28.92 34.41 48.14
N SER A 156 30.26 34.26 48.09
CA SER A 156 31.18 34.26 49.25
C SER A 156 32.61 34.52 48.78
#